data_AF-A0A7Z0PGW7-F1
#
_entry.id   AF-A0A7Z0PGW7-F1
#
_cell.length_a   1.000
_cell.length_b   1.000
_cell.length_c   1.000
_cell.angle_alpha   90.00
_cell.angle_beta   90.00
_cell.angle_gamma   90.00
#
_symmetry.space_group_name_H-M   'P 1'
#
loop_
_entity.id
_entity.type
_entity.pdbx_description
1 polymer ?
#
loop_
_entity_poly.entity_id
_entity_poly.type
_entity_poly.pdbx_seq_one_letter_code
_entity_poly.pdbx_strand_id
1 'polypeptide(L)'
;MQRGCKSCFTGCLSVFIVLFLFFVGACVRINSEGAMIEGLKKRGIAIKRRTIDLEAFYMIGSGPSEVTYMWLYPPVKNKSKYINPKWKIMVPISVFGYSLSGIELLEYGYKSYTVTDLIFNKEKGNDFREMEKILDEYSKEYRIFVGAWIKNYGYLKRLHMLRGEEGVRYQYFLENGELVFKQVDLTYKEFREKEKENENKFYEIYDEYFKEVRQFETMNWDEYAETFSYFPILYVVLKCKDCDLTNKEEIEKEVYEKIKKYHNPKTYKLEVFVEKEEE
;
A
#
# COMPACT_ATOMS: atom_id res chain seq x y z
N MET A 1 -2.14 0.33 -62.54
CA MET A 1 -1.24 1.25 -61.81
C MET A 1 -2.07 2.02 -60.77
N GLN A 2 -2.44 1.39 -59.65
CA GLN A 2 -3.18 2.03 -58.53
C GLN A 2 -2.88 1.26 -57.24
N ARG A 3 -1.69 1.45 -56.67
CA ARG A 3 -1.35 0.96 -55.31
C ARG A 3 -0.66 2.02 -54.42
N GLY A 4 -0.50 3.26 -54.88
CA GLY A 4 0.26 4.29 -54.17
C GLY A 4 -0.52 5.16 -53.16
N CYS A 5 -1.81 5.43 -53.35
CA CYS A 5 -2.51 6.44 -52.54
C CYS A 5 -3.18 5.94 -51.26
N LYS A 6 -3.54 4.66 -51.15
CA LYS A 6 -4.21 4.14 -49.93
C LYS A 6 -3.25 4.04 -48.73
N SER A 7 -1.97 3.77 -48.97
CA SER A 7 -0.96 3.61 -47.90
C SER A 7 -0.54 4.95 -47.28
N CYS A 8 -0.45 6.03 -48.07
CA CYS A 8 -0.15 7.37 -47.53
C CYS A 8 -1.33 7.93 -46.71
N PHE A 9 -2.57 7.66 -47.10
CA PHE A 9 -3.74 8.18 -46.39
C PHE A 9 -3.98 7.48 -45.05
N THR A 10 -3.81 6.14 -44.99
CA THR A 10 -3.84 5.41 -43.72
C THR A 10 -2.65 5.76 -42.83
N GLY A 11 -1.45 5.95 -43.41
CA GLY A 11 -0.27 6.43 -42.69
C GLY A 11 -0.48 7.81 -42.06
N CYS A 12 -0.94 8.79 -42.84
CA CYS A 12 -1.25 10.14 -42.33
C CYS A 12 -2.37 10.12 -41.28
N LEU A 13 -3.47 9.37 -41.50
CA LEU A 13 -4.54 9.26 -40.53
C LEU A 13 -4.07 8.62 -39.22
N SER A 14 -3.23 7.58 -39.30
CA SER A 14 -2.63 6.96 -38.10
C SER A 14 -1.69 7.90 -37.36
N VAL A 15 -0.90 8.72 -38.06
CA VAL A 15 -0.04 9.74 -37.43
C VAL A 15 -0.89 10.84 -36.79
N PHE A 16 -1.95 11.30 -37.43
CA PHE A 16 -2.88 12.28 -36.86
C PHE A 16 -3.62 11.74 -35.63
N ILE A 17 -4.06 10.48 -35.64
CA ILE A 17 -4.68 9.84 -34.48
C ILE A 17 -3.66 9.72 -33.34
N VAL A 18 -2.43 9.30 -33.61
CA VAL A 18 -1.38 9.20 -32.59
C VAL A 18 -1.05 10.57 -32.00
N LEU A 19 -0.90 11.61 -32.84
CA LEU A 19 -0.67 12.98 -32.38
C LEU A 19 -1.87 13.50 -31.57
N PHE A 20 -3.09 13.29 -32.04
CA PHE A 20 -4.30 13.70 -31.33
C PHE A 20 -4.40 13.01 -29.97
N LEU A 21 -4.20 11.70 -29.89
CA LEU A 21 -4.18 10.96 -28.63
C LEU A 21 -3.05 11.44 -27.71
N PHE A 22 -1.89 11.79 -28.26
CA PHE A 22 -0.77 12.35 -27.47
C PHE A 22 -1.10 13.74 -26.91
N PHE A 23 -1.65 14.65 -27.72
CA PHE A 23 -2.02 16.00 -27.27
C PHE A 23 -3.20 15.98 -26.31
N VAL A 24 -4.25 15.21 -26.60
CA VAL A 24 -5.39 15.02 -25.69
C VAL A 24 -4.92 14.38 -24.39
N GLY A 25 -4.12 13.32 -24.47
CA GLY A 25 -3.53 12.68 -23.29
C GLY A 25 -2.67 13.62 -22.46
N ALA A 26 -1.86 14.49 -23.08
CA ALA A 26 -1.05 15.49 -22.38
C ALA A 26 -1.91 16.58 -21.71
N CYS A 27 -2.92 17.11 -22.39
CA CYS A 27 -3.83 18.12 -21.83
C CYS A 27 -4.67 17.56 -20.67
N VAL A 28 -5.21 16.35 -20.86
CA VAL A 28 -5.92 15.62 -19.80
C VAL A 28 -4.98 15.41 -18.63
N ARG A 29 -3.77 14.88 -18.84
CA ARG A 29 -2.78 14.68 -17.78
C ARG A 29 -2.49 15.97 -17.01
N ILE A 30 -2.30 17.11 -17.67
CA ILE A 30 -2.03 18.40 -17.00
C ILE A 30 -3.22 18.82 -16.13
N ASN A 31 -4.44 18.78 -16.67
CA ASN A 31 -5.65 19.20 -15.94
C ASN A 31 -5.94 18.26 -14.77
N SER A 32 -5.79 16.96 -15.03
CA SER A 32 -5.86 15.91 -14.05
C SER A 32 -4.80 16.15 -12.94
N GLU A 33 -3.51 16.21 -13.24
CA GLU A 33 -2.48 16.45 -12.20
C GLU A 33 -2.77 17.71 -11.37
N GLY A 34 -3.19 18.80 -12.02
CA GLY A 34 -3.53 20.06 -11.34
C GLY A 34 -4.70 19.92 -10.37
N ALA A 35 -5.82 19.35 -10.81
CA ALA A 35 -6.99 19.14 -9.96
C ALA A 35 -6.72 18.14 -8.81
N MET A 36 -5.83 17.17 -9.03
CA MET A 36 -5.38 16.26 -7.98
C MET A 36 -4.56 16.97 -6.91
N ILE A 37 -3.56 17.77 -7.32
CA ILE A 37 -2.75 18.57 -6.40
C ILE A 37 -3.62 19.51 -5.57
N GLU A 38 -4.60 20.17 -6.21
CA GLU A 38 -5.54 21.04 -5.51
C GLU A 38 -6.42 20.25 -4.52
N GLY A 39 -6.92 19.08 -4.94
CA GLY A 39 -7.72 18.19 -4.09
C GLY A 39 -6.96 17.66 -2.87
N LEU A 40 -5.69 17.28 -3.04
CA LEU A 40 -4.80 16.86 -1.95
C LEU A 40 -4.49 18.03 -1.02
N LYS A 41 -4.27 19.23 -1.57
CA LYS A 41 -4.01 20.43 -0.76
C LYS A 41 -5.20 20.80 0.11
N LYS A 42 -6.42 20.66 -0.40
CA LYS A 42 -7.67 20.81 0.39
C LYS A 42 -7.80 19.78 1.52
N ARG A 43 -7.11 18.64 1.40
CA ARG A 43 -7.02 17.57 2.40
C ARG A 43 -5.78 17.70 3.28
N GLY A 44 -5.10 18.85 3.27
CA GLY A 44 -3.93 19.12 4.11
C GLY A 44 -2.61 18.53 3.59
N ILE A 45 -2.53 18.15 2.31
CA ILE A 45 -1.32 17.57 1.73
C ILE A 45 -0.84 18.37 0.52
N ALA A 46 0.40 18.82 0.57
CA ALA A 46 1.12 19.34 -0.58
C ALA A 46 2.05 18.27 -1.14
N ILE A 47 2.01 18.07 -2.46
CA ILE A 47 2.87 17.14 -3.18
C ILE A 47 3.44 17.84 -4.43
N LYS A 48 4.69 17.55 -4.80
CA LYS A 48 5.27 18.09 -6.03
C LYS A 48 4.64 17.38 -7.23
N ARG A 49 4.51 18.11 -8.32
CA ARG A 49 3.95 17.55 -9.56
C ARG A 49 4.72 16.32 -10.07
N ARG A 50 6.05 16.34 -9.95
CA ARG A 50 6.95 15.27 -10.41
C ARG A 50 6.83 13.94 -9.63
N THR A 51 6.11 13.95 -8.50
CA THR A 51 5.89 12.76 -7.69
C THR A 51 4.55 12.11 -7.97
N ILE A 52 3.81 12.56 -8.99
CA ILE A 52 2.60 11.92 -9.46
C ILE A 52 2.89 11.33 -10.85
N ASP A 53 2.80 10.00 -10.97
CA ASP A 53 2.72 9.38 -12.30
C ASP A 53 1.27 8.94 -12.55
N LEU A 54 0.75 9.30 -13.72
CA LEU A 54 -0.62 9.05 -14.15
C LEU A 54 -0.61 8.17 -15.39
N GLU A 55 -1.21 6.99 -15.27
CA GLU A 55 -1.53 6.12 -16.41
C GLU A 55 -3.01 6.30 -16.76
N ALA A 56 -3.32 6.98 -17.87
CA ALA A 56 -4.69 7.19 -18.34
C ALA A 56 -5.08 6.16 -19.41
N PHE A 57 -6.26 5.54 -19.25
CA PHE A 57 -6.81 4.60 -20.22
C PHE A 57 -8.03 5.20 -20.94
N TYR A 58 -8.01 5.18 -22.27
CA TYR A 58 -9.13 5.62 -23.11
C TYR A 58 -9.85 4.40 -23.70
N MET A 59 -11.11 4.21 -23.34
CA MET A 59 -11.97 3.22 -24.00
C MET A 59 -12.76 3.87 -25.14
N ILE A 60 -12.66 3.30 -26.35
CA ILE A 60 -13.41 3.78 -27.51
C ILE A 60 -14.88 3.37 -27.37
N GLY A 61 -15.81 4.33 -27.41
CA GLY A 61 -17.26 4.09 -27.46
C GLY A 61 -18.01 4.31 -26.13
N SER A 62 -17.30 4.39 -25.02
CA SER A 62 -17.79 5.03 -23.79
C SER A 62 -17.32 6.50 -23.80
N GLY A 63 -18.04 7.42 -23.15
CA GLY A 63 -17.49 8.76 -22.85
C GLY A 63 -16.14 8.66 -22.09
N PRO A 64 -15.49 9.79 -21.74
CA PRO A 64 -14.21 9.78 -21.03
C PRO A 64 -14.38 9.23 -19.59
N SER A 65 -14.47 7.91 -19.48
CA SER A 65 -14.33 7.15 -18.24
C SER A 65 -12.86 6.77 -18.16
N GLU A 66 -12.06 7.71 -17.66
CA GLU A 66 -10.62 7.56 -17.54
C GLU A 66 -10.33 6.84 -16.22
N VAL A 67 -9.76 5.64 -16.29
CA VAL A 67 -9.11 5.03 -15.12
C VAL A 67 -7.72 5.61 -15.06
N THR A 68 -7.40 6.30 -13.96
CA THR A 68 -6.07 6.84 -13.74
C THR A 68 -5.42 6.17 -12.55
N TYR A 69 -4.22 5.62 -12.75
CA TYR A 69 -3.42 5.13 -11.63
C TYR A 69 -2.55 6.27 -11.12
N MET A 70 -2.63 6.55 -9.82
CA MET A 70 -1.74 7.47 -9.14
C MET A 70 -0.59 6.68 -8.52
N TRP A 71 0.61 7.00 -8.96
CA TRP A 71 1.83 6.66 -8.23
C TRP A 71 2.24 7.87 -7.39
N LEU A 72 2.32 7.74 -6.07
CA LEU A 72 2.92 8.79 -5.23
C LEU A 72 4.45 8.50 -5.14
N TYR A 73 5.25 8.96 -6.08
CA TYR A 73 6.71 8.78 -6.10
C TYR A 73 7.40 9.53 -4.92
N PRO A 74 8.63 9.19 -4.47
CA PRO A 74 9.77 8.69 -5.22
C PRO A 74 9.87 7.17 -5.21
N PRO A 75 10.57 6.52 -6.17
CA PRO A 75 10.67 5.08 -6.15
C PRO A 75 11.46 4.72 -4.90
N VAL A 76 11.09 3.65 -4.22
CA VAL A 76 12.08 3.01 -3.37
C VAL A 76 13.22 2.63 -4.32
N LYS A 77 14.41 3.24 -4.16
CA LYS A 77 15.62 2.83 -4.89
C LYS A 77 16.00 1.37 -4.58
N ASN A 78 15.30 0.75 -3.62
CA ASN A 78 15.36 -0.65 -3.23
C ASN A 78 14.12 -1.37 -3.75
N LYS A 79 14.07 -1.67 -5.05
CA LYS A 79 13.14 -2.69 -5.55
C LYS A 79 13.55 -4.02 -4.92
N SER A 80 12.70 -4.58 -4.07
CA SER A 80 12.86 -5.94 -3.58
C SER A 80 12.43 -6.92 -4.67
N LYS A 81 13.06 -8.09 -4.72
CA LYS A 81 12.61 -9.18 -5.60
C LYS A 81 11.48 -10.01 -4.99
N TYR A 82 11.33 -9.98 -3.65
CA TYR A 82 10.31 -10.71 -2.92
C TYR A 82 9.07 -9.86 -2.64
N ILE A 83 9.23 -8.55 -2.49
CA ILE A 83 8.13 -7.63 -2.26
C ILE A 83 8.00 -6.73 -3.48
N ASN A 84 6.86 -6.82 -4.15
CA ASN A 84 6.39 -5.81 -5.09
C ASN A 84 5.26 -5.04 -4.44
N PRO A 85 5.55 -3.97 -3.69
CA PRO A 85 4.52 -3.24 -2.99
C PRO A 85 3.63 -2.58 -4.04
N LYS A 86 2.31 -2.71 -3.87
CA LYS A 86 1.35 -2.06 -4.77
C LYS A 86 1.34 -0.55 -4.47
N TRP A 87 2.25 0.17 -5.12
CA TRP A 87 2.39 1.64 -5.06
C TRP A 87 1.36 2.40 -5.90
N LYS A 88 0.47 1.68 -6.57
CA LYS A 88 -0.57 2.23 -7.42
C LYS A 88 -1.85 2.35 -6.61
N ILE A 89 -2.29 3.58 -6.37
CA ILE A 89 -3.68 3.82 -5.98
C ILE A 89 -4.47 4.00 -7.28
N MET A 90 -5.51 3.19 -7.47
CA MET A 90 -6.45 3.43 -8.54
C MET A 90 -7.30 4.65 -8.16
N VAL A 91 -7.26 5.70 -8.97
CA VAL A 91 -8.06 6.91 -8.75
C VAL A 91 -9.04 7.02 -9.93
N PRO A 92 -10.33 6.75 -9.71
CA PRO A 92 -11.34 6.97 -10.73
C PRO A 92 -11.41 8.47 -11.05
N ILE A 93 -11.41 8.81 -12.33
CA ILE A 93 -11.73 10.16 -12.81
C ILE A 93 -13.16 10.14 -13.34
N SER A 94 -13.96 11.10 -12.87
CA SER A 94 -15.30 11.35 -13.37
C SER A 94 -15.42 12.76 -13.94
N VAL A 95 -16.53 13.05 -14.61
CA VAL A 95 -16.88 14.41 -15.06
C VAL A 95 -17.02 15.41 -13.90
N PHE A 96 -17.15 14.94 -12.66
CA PHE A 96 -17.19 15.75 -11.45
C PHE A 96 -15.80 15.91 -10.80
N GLY A 97 -14.75 15.42 -11.45
CA GLY A 97 -13.38 15.40 -10.96
C GLY A 97 -12.99 14.06 -10.34
N TYR A 98 -11.96 14.12 -9.50
CA TYR A 98 -11.36 12.98 -8.82
C TYR A 98 -12.20 12.47 -7.66
N SER A 99 -12.53 11.18 -7.69
CA SER A 99 -13.13 10.50 -6.55
C SER A 99 -12.03 9.78 -5.76
N LEU A 100 -11.35 10.50 -4.89
CA LEU A 100 -10.53 9.91 -3.82
C LEU A 100 -10.96 10.51 -2.49
N SER A 101 -11.52 9.69 -1.60
CA SER A 101 -11.81 10.09 -0.23
C SER A 101 -10.51 10.29 0.57
N GLY A 102 -10.57 11.09 1.64
CA GLY A 102 -9.45 11.20 2.59
C GLY A 102 -9.08 9.83 3.18
N ILE A 103 -10.09 8.99 3.43
CA ILE A 103 -9.91 7.60 3.91
C ILE A 103 -9.09 6.77 2.93
N GLU A 104 -9.44 6.77 1.64
CA GLU A 104 -8.72 5.96 0.64
C GLU A 104 -7.26 6.40 0.50
N LEU A 105 -6.99 7.69 0.64
CA LEU A 105 -5.65 8.25 0.65
C LEU A 105 -4.83 7.75 1.86
N LEU A 106 -5.45 7.68 3.05
CA LEU A 106 -4.82 7.20 4.29
C LEU A 106 -4.64 5.68 4.27
N GLU A 107 -5.71 4.94 3.95
CA GLU A 107 -5.78 3.48 4.02
C GLU A 107 -4.93 2.81 2.94
N TYR A 108 -4.92 3.34 1.72
CA TYR A 108 -4.22 2.70 0.59
C TYR A 108 -2.93 3.42 0.21
N GLY A 109 -2.94 4.76 0.25
CA GLY A 109 -1.79 5.57 -0.12
C GLY A 109 -0.73 5.60 0.96
N TYR A 110 -0.99 6.34 2.02
CA TYR A 110 0.00 6.64 3.07
C TYR A 110 0.42 5.43 3.87
N LYS A 111 -0.49 4.47 4.07
CA LYS A 111 -0.14 3.14 4.59
C LYS A 111 1.05 2.53 3.86
N SER A 112 1.07 2.60 2.53
CA SER A 112 2.17 2.04 1.74
C SER A 112 3.48 2.80 1.98
N TYR A 113 3.46 4.14 2.10
CA TYR A 113 4.66 4.94 2.37
C TYR A 113 5.22 4.69 3.76
N THR A 114 4.33 4.61 4.76
CA THR A 114 4.69 4.20 6.11
C THR A 114 5.34 2.82 6.11
N VAL A 115 4.80 1.84 5.37
CA VAL A 115 5.46 0.53 5.19
C VAL A 115 6.85 0.67 4.58
N THR A 116 7.01 1.47 3.52
CA THR A 116 8.31 1.64 2.88
C THR A 116 9.34 2.21 3.83
N ASP A 117 8.99 3.33 4.45
CA ASP A 117 9.94 4.07 5.27
C ASP A 117 10.26 3.28 6.54
N LEU A 118 9.28 2.63 7.15
CA LEU A 118 9.52 1.87 8.38
C LEU A 118 10.19 0.50 8.15
N ILE A 119 10.04 -0.14 6.97
CA ILE A 119 10.63 -1.46 6.72
C ILE A 119 11.94 -1.39 5.92
N PHE A 120 12.04 -0.52 4.91
CA PHE A 120 13.15 -0.56 3.93
C PHE A 120 14.17 0.58 4.10
N ASN A 121 13.98 1.47 5.09
CA ASN A 121 14.90 2.56 5.36
C ASN A 121 16.09 2.10 6.22
N LYS A 122 17.28 2.06 5.61
CA LYS A 122 18.53 1.69 6.27
C LYS A 122 18.97 2.65 7.36
N GLU A 123 18.62 3.92 7.26
CA GLU A 123 18.92 4.92 8.30
C GLU A 123 18.15 4.64 9.60
N LYS A 124 17.04 3.89 9.51
CA LYS A 124 16.27 3.42 10.66
C LYS A 124 16.77 2.09 11.25
N GLY A 125 17.93 1.62 10.81
CA GLY A 125 18.53 0.36 11.27
C GLY A 125 17.96 -0.89 10.58
N ASN A 126 17.21 -0.74 9.49
CA ASN A 126 16.64 -1.85 8.73
C ASN A 126 17.44 -2.15 7.47
N ASP A 127 18.06 -3.33 7.36
CA ASP A 127 18.79 -3.75 6.16
C ASP A 127 18.08 -4.90 5.45
N PHE A 128 16.98 -4.57 4.77
CA PHE A 128 16.20 -5.54 4.03
C PHE A 128 17.02 -6.24 2.93
N ARG A 129 18.02 -5.59 2.34
CA ARG A 129 18.87 -6.22 1.32
C ARG A 129 19.70 -7.37 1.88
N GLU A 130 20.20 -7.25 3.11
CA GLU A 130 20.89 -8.35 3.77
C GLU A 130 19.92 -9.47 4.18
N MET A 131 18.66 -9.14 4.55
CA MET A 131 17.62 -10.16 4.72
C MET A 131 17.37 -10.90 3.42
N GLU A 132 17.22 -10.20 2.29
CA GLU A 132 17.02 -10.82 0.97
C GLU A 132 18.13 -11.82 0.66
N LYS A 133 19.41 -11.46 0.87
CA LYS A 133 20.52 -12.40 0.65
C LYS A 133 20.40 -13.69 1.45
N ILE A 134 19.92 -13.63 2.69
CA ILE A 134 19.68 -14.83 3.50
C ILE A 134 18.51 -15.63 2.94
N LEU A 135 17.40 -14.95 2.61
CA LEU A 135 16.22 -15.60 2.02
C LEU A 135 16.54 -16.27 0.68
N ASP A 136 17.52 -15.76 -0.07
CA ASP A 136 18.01 -16.37 -1.32
C ASP A 136 18.60 -17.75 -1.10
N GLU A 137 19.25 -17.99 0.04
CA GLU A 137 19.79 -19.30 0.38
C GLU A 137 18.67 -20.31 0.55
N TYR A 138 17.59 -19.92 1.26
CA TYR A 138 16.39 -20.74 1.44
C TYR A 138 15.58 -20.91 0.16
N SER A 139 15.69 -19.99 -0.79
CA SER A 139 14.93 -20.05 -2.05
C SER A 139 15.26 -21.27 -2.95
N LYS A 140 16.32 -22.01 -2.62
CA LYS A 140 16.69 -23.27 -3.28
C LYS A 140 15.74 -24.41 -2.92
N GLU A 141 15.16 -24.37 -1.72
CA GLU A 141 14.33 -25.43 -1.17
C GLU A 141 12.88 -24.97 -0.98
N TYR A 142 12.69 -23.68 -0.74
CA TYR A 142 11.39 -23.08 -0.48
C TYR A 142 11.04 -22.05 -1.54
N ARG A 143 9.76 -21.99 -1.90
CA ARG A 143 9.19 -20.82 -2.56
C ARG A 143 8.97 -19.74 -1.51
N ILE A 144 9.80 -18.70 -1.56
CA ILE A 144 9.72 -17.58 -0.62
C ILE A 144 8.64 -16.58 -1.07
N PHE A 145 7.73 -16.26 -0.16
CA PHE A 145 6.81 -15.14 -0.28
C PHE A 145 7.08 -14.15 0.85
N VAL A 146 7.21 -12.87 0.53
CA VAL A 146 7.34 -11.83 1.54
C VAL A 146 6.24 -10.81 1.32
N GLY A 147 5.51 -10.50 2.39
CA GLY A 147 4.46 -9.50 2.37
C GLY A 147 4.63 -8.51 3.50
N ALA A 148 4.12 -7.31 3.29
CA ALA A 148 4.04 -6.28 4.31
C ALA A 148 2.60 -5.79 4.43
N TRP A 149 2.16 -5.60 5.67
CA TRP A 149 0.86 -5.03 5.97
C TRP A 149 0.95 -4.16 7.20
N ILE A 150 0.01 -3.23 7.35
CA ILE A 150 -0.09 -2.43 8.57
C ILE A 150 -1.27 -2.95 9.38
N LYS A 151 -1.00 -3.29 10.64
CA LYS A 151 -2.03 -3.36 11.68
C LYS A 151 -2.27 -1.95 12.22
N ASN A 152 -3.53 -1.53 12.29
CA ASN A 152 -3.90 -0.34 13.02
C ASN A 152 -4.24 -0.76 14.45
N TYR A 153 -3.50 -0.25 15.43
CA TYR A 153 -3.53 -0.79 16.79
C TYR A 153 -3.92 0.21 17.89
N GLY A 154 -3.82 1.52 17.65
CA GLY A 154 -3.80 2.47 18.77
C GLY A 154 -5.05 3.31 18.96
N TYR A 155 -5.81 3.72 17.95
CA TYR A 155 -6.95 4.61 18.20
C TYR A 155 -8.22 4.36 17.39
N LEU A 156 -8.17 3.44 16.41
CA LEU A 156 -9.34 3.03 15.64
C LEU A 156 -10.02 1.76 16.14
N LYS A 157 -9.45 1.05 17.13
CA LYS A 157 -9.96 -0.21 17.74
C LYS A 157 -10.80 -1.06 16.78
N ARG A 158 -10.34 -1.20 15.52
CA ARG A 158 -11.18 -1.76 14.46
C ARG A 158 -11.48 -3.18 14.86
N LEU A 159 -12.76 -3.46 15.03
CA LEU A 159 -13.20 -4.74 15.52
C LEU A 159 -13.17 -5.73 14.34
N HIS A 160 -12.50 -6.85 14.55
CA HIS A 160 -12.33 -7.88 13.54
C HIS A 160 -13.29 -9.04 13.80
N MET A 161 -13.86 -9.58 12.73
CA MET A 161 -14.50 -10.90 12.74
C MET A 161 -13.64 -11.83 11.91
N LEU A 162 -13.21 -12.94 12.50
CA LEU A 162 -12.47 -13.96 11.77
C LEU A 162 -13.43 -14.81 10.94
N ARG A 163 -12.99 -15.20 9.74
CA ARG A 163 -13.80 -16.04 8.85
C ARG A 163 -14.01 -17.39 9.52
N GLY A 164 -15.27 -17.82 9.65
CA GLY A 164 -15.64 -19.09 10.29
C GLY A 164 -15.90 -18.99 11.79
N GLU A 165 -15.73 -17.82 12.40
CA GLU A 165 -15.99 -17.57 13.83
C GLU A 165 -17.13 -16.55 13.98
N GLU A 166 -18.33 -16.97 13.58
CA GLU A 166 -19.52 -16.13 13.65
C GLU A 166 -19.80 -15.68 15.09
N GLY A 167 -19.97 -14.37 15.26
CA GLY A 167 -20.27 -13.79 16.57
C GLY A 167 -19.06 -13.57 17.47
N VAL A 168 -17.87 -14.05 17.10
CA VAL A 168 -16.64 -13.74 17.82
C VAL A 168 -16.02 -12.46 17.29
N ARG A 169 -15.67 -11.55 18.20
CA ARG A 169 -15.15 -10.23 17.87
C ARG A 169 -13.77 -10.11 18.47
N TYR A 170 -12.85 -9.56 17.70
CA TYR A 170 -11.48 -9.40 18.11
C TYR A 170 -11.06 -7.95 17.99
N GLN A 171 -10.08 -7.57 18.79
CA GLN A 171 -9.49 -6.26 18.75
C GLN A 171 -7.99 -6.36 19.02
N TYR A 172 -7.23 -5.48 18.38
CA TYR A 172 -5.84 -5.27 18.73
C TYR A 172 -5.70 -4.34 19.96
N PHE A 173 -4.69 -4.64 20.76
CA PHE A 173 -4.29 -3.87 21.94
C PHE A 173 -2.76 -3.74 21.94
N LEU A 174 -2.25 -2.58 22.34
CA LEU A 174 -0.83 -2.42 22.66
C LEU A 174 -0.64 -2.68 24.14
N GLU A 175 0.07 -3.74 24.49
CA GLU A 175 0.35 -4.13 25.87
C GLU A 175 1.86 -4.29 26.04
N ASN A 176 2.46 -3.51 26.94
CA ASN A 176 3.91 -3.51 27.18
C ASN A 176 4.76 -3.29 25.91
N GLY A 177 4.25 -2.50 24.95
CA GLY A 177 4.92 -2.24 23.68
C GLY A 177 4.76 -3.37 22.64
N GLU A 178 4.04 -4.44 22.98
CA GLU A 178 3.71 -5.53 22.07
C GLU A 178 2.27 -5.43 21.58
N LEU A 179 2.07 -5.81 20.32
CA LEU A 179 0.76 -5.82 19.70
C LEU A 179 0.06 -7.16 19.94
N VAL A 180 -0.97 -7.14 20.78
CA VAL A 180 -1.75 -8.32 21.17
C VAL A 180 -3.11 -8.32 20.49
N PHE A 181 -3.54 -9.48 20.00
CA PHE A 181 -4.87 -9.67 19.41
C PHE A 181 -5.74 -10.46 20.37
N LYS A 182 -6.84 -9.87 20.85
CA LYS A 182 -7.70 -10.48 21.87
C LYS A 182 -9.15 -10.49 21.44
N GLN A 183 -9.86 -11.55 21.83
CA GLN A 183 -11.31 -11.59 21.76
C GLN A 183 -11.90 -10.53 22.70
N VAL A 184 -12.95 -9.85 22.24
CA VAL A 184 -13.74 -8.90 23.02
C VAL A 184 -15.18 -9.40 23.09
N ASP A 185 -15.75 -9.37 24.29
CA ASP A 185 -17.15 -9.73 24.50
C ASP A 185 -18.02 -8.49 24.24
N LEU A 186 -18.59 -8.43 23.03
CA LEU A 186 -19.47 -7.36 22.57
C LEU A 186 -20.61 -7.99 21.79
N THR A 187 -21.82 -7.47 21.94
CA THR A 187 -22.94 -7.78 21.03
C THR A 187 -22.72 -7.13 19.65
N TYR A 188 -23.49 -7.54 18.64
CA TYR A 188 -23.42 -6.92 17.32
C TYR A 188 -23.79 -5.42 17.34
N LYS A 189 -24.73 -5.02 18.21
CA LYS A 189 -25.13 -3.62 18.35
C LYS A 189 -24.01 -2.78 18.96
N GLU A 190 -23.43 -3.24 20.07
CA GLU A 190 -22.30 -2.56 20.73
C GLU A 190 -21.07 -2.49 19.81
N PHE A 191 -20.81 -3.55 19.03
CA PHE A 191 -19.79 -3.53 17.98
C PHE A 191 -20.02 -2.38 17.00
N ARG A 192 -21.24 -2.24 16.47
CA ARG A 192 -21.56 -1.21 15.46
C ARG A 192 -21.47 0.20 16.03
N GLU A 193 -21.90 0.40 17.27
CA GLU A 193 -21.80 1.68 17.97
C GLU A 193 -20.33 2.05 18.22
N LYS A 194 -19.52 1.09 18.68
CA LYS A 194 -18.10 1.28 18.94
C LYS A 194 -17.29 1.51 17.67
N GLU A 195 -17.58 0.80 16.58
CA GLU A 195 -16.97 1.06 15.26
C GLU A 195 -17.24 2.49 14.80
N LYS A 196 -18.48 2.97 14.95
CA LYS A 196 -18.84 4.35 14.59
C LYS A 196 -18.13 5.38 15.47
N GLU A 197 -18.02 5.12 16.77
CA GLU A 197 -17.28 5.99 17.69
C GLU A 197 -15.79 6.05 17.31
N ASN A 198 -15.19 4.91 16.99
CA ASN A 198 -13.81 4.84 16.52
C ASN A 198 -13.62 5.61 15.21
N GLU A 199 -14.53 5.43 14.25
CA GLU A 199 -14.51 6.13 12.97
C GLU A 199 -14.55 7.65 13.17
N ASN A 200 -15.43 8.15 14.05
CA ASN A 200 -15.50 9.57 14.38
C ASN A 200 -14.18 10.09 14.98
N LYS A 201 -13.61 9.37 15.97
CA LYS A 201 -12.33 9.74 16.58
C LYS A 201 -11.19 9.79 15.56
N PHE A 202 -11.22 8.88 14.59
CA PHE A 202 -10.24 8.90 13.51
C PHE A 202 -10.35 10.15 12.65
N TYR A 203 -11.56 10.58 12.30
CA TYR A 203 -11.74 11.84 11.58
C TYR A 203 -11.29 13.04 12.40
N GLU A 204 -11.52 13.05 13.72
CA GLU A 204 -11.01 14.11 14.60
C GLU A 204 -9.47 14.17 14.60
N ILE A 205 -8.81 13.01 14.74
CA ILE A 205 -7.34 12.92 14.66
C ILE A 205 -6.84 13.37 13.29
N TYR A 206 -7.53 12.94 12.23
CA TYR A 206 -7.19 13.31 10.86
C TYR A 206 -7.28 14.81 10.63
N ASP A 207 -8.40 15.42 11.00
CA ASP A 207 -8.66 16.84 10.81
C ASP A 207 -7.65 17.70 11.59
N GLU A 208 -7.27 17.28 12.81
CA GLU A 208 -6.25 17.98 13.59
C GLU A 208 -4.84 17.77 12.99
N TYR A 209 -4.48 16.55 12.59
CA TYR A 209 -3.15 16.26 12.04
C TYR A 209 -2.89 16.97 10.70
N PHE A 210 -3.94 17.15 9.89
CA PHE A 210 -3.92 17.80 8.57
C PHE A 210 -4.48 19.23 8.57
N LYS A 211 -4.70 19.81 9.75
CA LYS A 211 -5.06 21.22 9.93
C LYS A 211 -4.03 22.14 9.29
N GLU A 212 -2.75 21.78 9.41
CA GLU A 212 -1.67 22.39 8.66
C GLU A 212 -1.31 21.54 7.44
N VAL A 213 -1.07 22.21 6.31
CA VAL A 213 -0.71 21.50 5.07
C VAL A 213 0.70 20.92 5.21
N ARG A 214 0.80 19.59 5.10
CA ARG A 214 2.07 18.85 5.18
C ARG A 214 2.64 18.56 3.80
N GLN A 215 3.96 18.68 3.67
CA GLN A 215 4.66 18.34 2.44
C GLN A 215 4.95 16.83 2.40
N PHE A 216 4.37 16.13 1.43
CA PHE A 216 4.43 14.67 1.29
C PHE A 216 5.86 14.12 1.27
N GLU A 217 6.77 14.73 0.50
CA GLU A 217 8.13 14.22 0.31
C GLU A 217 9.03 14.37 1.54
N THR A 218 8.64 15.21 2.50
CA THR A 218 9.39 15.45 3.74
C THR A 218 8.54 15.11 4.96
N MET A 219 7.47 14.34 4.77
CA MET A 219 6.58 13.93 5.82
C MET A 219 7.31 13.03 6.82
N ASN A 220 7.15 13.30 8.10
CA ASN A 220 7.67 12.43 9.15
C ASN A 220 6.77 11.19 9.27
N TRP A 221 7.19 10.09 8.68
CA TRP A 221 6.41 8.85 8.67
C TRP A 221 6.38 8.14 10.03
N ASP A 222 7.33 8.40 10.93
CA ASP A 222 7.26 7.89 12.32
C ASP A 222 6.13 8.60 13.08
N GLU A 223 6.10 9.94 13.02
CA GLU A 223 5.03 10.75 13.64
C GLU A 223 3.66 10.39 13.06
N TYR A 224 3.58 10.21 11.74
CA TYR A 224 2.34 9.76 11.10
C TYR A 224 1.91 8.38 11.59
N ALA A 225 2.84 7.41 11.63
CA ALA A 225 2.55 6.07 12.10
C ALA A 225 2.13 6.05 13.57
N GLU A 226 2.74 6.88 14.42
CA GLU A 226 2.37 7.01 15.82
C GLU A 226 0.97 7.64 15.95
N THR A 227 0.72 8.76 15.27
CA THR A 227 -0.55 9.50 15.30
C THR A 227 -1.73 8.62 14.87
N PHE A 228 -1.60 7.90 13.76
CA PHE A 228 -2.64 7.00 13.26
C PHE A 228 -2.51 5.56 13.79
N SER A 229 -1.53 5.34 14.66
CA SER A 229 -1.22 4.07 15.31
C SER A 229 -1.12 2.88 14.36
N TYR A 230 -0.23 3.03 13.39
CA TYR A 230 0.09 2.08 12.34
C TYR A 230 1.36 1.32 12.67
N PHE A 231 1.26 -0.01 12.84
CA PHE A 231 2.42 -0.88 13.06
C PHE A 231 2.56 -1.74 11.83
N PRO A 232 3.61 -1.56 11.04
CA PRO A 232 3.90 -2.47 9.97
C PRO A 232 4.24 -3.84 10.54
N ILE A 233 3.85 -4.87 9.80
CA ILE A 233 4.28 -6.25 9.99
C ILE A 233 4.84 -6.71 8.66
N LEU A 234 6.07 -7.19 8.72
CA LEU A 234 6.73 -7.90 7.65
C LEU A 234 6.58 -9.39 7.94
N TYR A 235 5.93 -10.13 7.05
CA TYR A 235 5.85 -11.58 7.16
C TYR A 235 6.60 -12.25 6.01
N VAL A 236 7.40 -13.24 6.37
CA VAL A 236 8.15 -14.09 5.45
C VAL A 236 7.53 -15.48 5.50
N VAL A 237 7.02 -15.96 4.37
CA VAL A 237 6.45 -17.30 4.24
C VAL A 237 7.35 -18.15 3.36
N LEU A 238 7.86 -19.25 3.94
CA LEU A 238 8.59 -20.28 3.23
C LEU A 238 7.59 -21.36 2.83
N LYS A 239 7.19 -21.36 1.55
CA LYS A 239 6.27 -22.36 1.01
C LYS A 239 7.05 -23.56 0.49
N CYS A 240 6.64 -24.76 0.86
CA CYS A 240 7.25 -25.99 0.40
C CYS A 240 6.20 -26.97 -0.14
N LYS A 241 6.54 -27.65 -1.24
CA LYS A 241 5.65 -28.61 -1.91
C LYS A 241 5.61 -29.95 -1.19
N ASP A 242 6.78 -30.51 -0.90
CA ASP A 242 6.95 -31.88 -0.40
C ASP A 242 7.69 -31.93 0.95
N CYS A 243 7.38 -31.01 1.86
CA CYS A 243 8.03 -30.91 3.17
C CYS A 243 7.23 -31.58 4.28
N ASP A 244 7.96 -32.25 5.18
CA ASP A 244 7.43 -32.62 6.49
C ASP A 244 7.44 -31.38 7.41
N LEU A 245 6.26 -31.03 7.94
CA LEU A 245 6.09 -29.87 8.82
C LEU A 245 6.38 -30.20 10.30
N THR A 246 6.83 -31.42 10.61
CA THR A 246 7.25 -31.79 11.98
C THR A 246 8.33 -30.86 12.54
N ASN A 247 9.24 -30.36 11.69
CA ASN A 247 10.31 -29.43 12.08
C ASN A 247 10.00 -27.96 11.77
N LYS A 248 8.73 -27.62 11.52
CA LYS A 248 8.29 -26.26 11.15
C LYS A 248 8.81 -25.18 12.09
N GLU A 249 8.60 -25.34 13.39
CA GLU A 249 8.98 -24.33 14.39
C GLU A 249 10.49 -24.10 14.45
N GLU A 250 11.28 -25.17 14.21
CA GLU A 250 12.75 -25.07 14.18
C GLU A 250 13.23 -24.26 12.98
N ILE A 251 12.66 -24.51 11.79
CA ILE A 251 12.97 -23.75 10.56
C ILE A 251 12.56 -22.28 10.71
N GLU A 252 11.35 -22.02 11.21
CA GLU A 252 10.87 -20.65 11.43
C GLU A 252 11.81 -19.87 12.37
N LYS A 253 12.24 -20.52 13.46
CA LYS A 253 13.18 -19.94 14.42
C LYS A 253 14.56 -19.73 13.80
N GLU A 254 15.09 -20.70 13.06
CA GLU A 254 16.40 -20.60 12.41
C GLU A 254 16.43 -19.41 11.44
N VAL A 255 15.43 -19.31 10.56
CA VAL A 255 15.32 -18.20 9.60
C VAL A 255 15.19 -16.89 10.35
N TYR A 256 14.27 -16.78 11.31
CA TYR A 256 14.06 -15.58 12.12
C TYR A 256 15.36 -15.09 12.77
N GLU A 257 16.10 -15.98 13.43
CA GLU A 257 17.37 -15.65 14.09
C GLU A 257 18.42 -15.11 13.12
N LYS A 258 18.47 -15.63 11.88
CA LYS A 258 19.40 -15.15 10.85
C LYS A 258 19.04 -13.76 10.34
N ILE A 259 17.75 -13.45 10.17
CA ILE A 259 17.30 -12.17 9.58
C ILE A 259 17.04 -11.08 10.62
N LYS A 260 16.73 -11.41 11.88
CA LYS A 260 16.36 -10.42 12.92
C LYS A 260 17.46 -9.40 13.22
N LYS A 261 18.74 -9.74 12.98
CA LYS A 261 19.86 -8.80 13.18
C LYS A 261 19.85 -7.61 12.21
N TYR A 262 19.11 -7.71 11.12
CA TYR A 262 18.92 -6.62 10.15
C TYR A 262 17.61 -5.86 10.35
N HIS A 263 16.86 -6.22 11.39
CA HIS A 263 15.53 -5.70 11.69
C HIS A 263 15.59 -4.80 12.93
N ASN A 264 14.98 -3.62 12.86
CA ASN A 264 14.72 -2.79 14.01
C ASN A 264 13.29 -3.05 14.56
N PRO A 265 13.15 -3.75 15.70
CA PRO A 265 11.85 -4.11 16.28
C PRO A 265 11.04 -2.91 16.76
N LYS A 266 11.64 -1.72 16.86
CA LYS A 266 10.90 -0.49 17.17
C LYS A 266 10.05 0.01 15.99
N THR A 267 10.37 -0.41 14.77
CA THR A 267 9.77 0.15 13.55
C THR A 267 8.72 -0.75 12.90
N TYR A 268 8.80 -2.06 13.10
CA TYR A 268 7.80 -3.01 12.62
C TYR A 268 7.88 -4.35 13.37
N LYS A 269 6.93 -5.25 13.16
CA LYS A 269 7.01 -6.65 13.60
C LYS A 269 7.53 -7.54 12.49
N LEU A 270 8.50 -8.39 12.79
CA LEU A 270 8.94 -9.44 11.88
C LEU A 270 8.32 -10.79 12.26
N GLU A 271 7.67 -11.44 11.32
CA GLU A 271 7.09 -12.77 11.47
C GLU A 271 7.62 -13.71 10.37
N VAL A 272 7.89 -14.95 10.73
CA VAL A 272 8.37 -15.98 9.80
C VAL A 272 7.48 -17.20 9.93
N PHE A 273 7.04 -17.73 8.79
CA PHE A 273 6.13 -18.86 8.70
C PHE A 273 6.65 -19.89 7.71
N VAL A 274 6.43 -21.17 8.01
CA VAL A 274 6.57 -22.26 7.04
C VAL A 274 5.19 -22.86 6.77
N GLU A 275 4.87 -22.96 5.48
CA GLU A 275 3.57 -23.44 5.01
C GLU A 275 3.74 -24.45 3.87
N LYS A 276 2.79 -25.38 3.76
CA LYS A 276 2.69 -26.19 2.55
C LYS A 276 2.16 -25.32 1.40
N GLU A 277 2.69 -25.55 0.20
CA GLU A 277 2.16 -24.93 -1.00
C GLU A 277 0.78 -25.56 -1.30
N GLU A 278 -0.28 -24.77 -1.19
CA GLU A 278 -1.62 -25.18 -1.64
C GLU A 278 -1.64 -25.22 -3.18
N GLU A 279 -2.15 -26.32 -3.75
CA GLU A 279 -2.27 -26.55 -5.21
C GLU A 279 -3.19 -25.55 -5.92
#